data_AF-A0A521RFX0-F1
#
_entry.id   AF-A0A521RFX0-F1
#
_cell.length_a   1.000
_cell.length_b   1.000
_cell.length_c   1.000
_cell.angle_alpha   90.00
_cell.angle_beta   90.00
_cell.angle_gamma   90.00
#
_symmetry.space_group_name_H-M   'P 1'
#
loop_
_entity.id
_entity.type
_entity.pdbx_description
1 polymer ?
#
loop_
_entity_poly.entity_id
_entity_poly.type
_entity_poly.pdbx_seq_one_letter_code
_entity_poly.pdbx_strand_id
1 'polypeptide(L)'
;MFDNNNQILLQGTVTHFQWTNPHVYIELEVKEKDATVKRWTIECANPGILSRVGWKFNMLKKGDEITVVVSPLRNGKAGALLKQVKLSDGTKMENGGPAGPPKISIETGETLE
;
A
#
# COMPACT_ATOMS: atom_id res chain seq x y z
N MET A 1 -14.67 -4.72 -4.33
CA MET A 1 -14.76 -4.44 -2.88
C MET A 1 -13.60 -5.12 -2.16
N PHE A 2 -12.97 -4.44 -1.22
CA PHE A 2 -11.77 -4.89 -0.49
C PHE A 2 -12.12 -5.73 0.74
N ASP A 3 -11.19 -6.58 1.16
CA ASP A 3 -11.28 -7.34 2.41
C ASP A 3 -10.62 -6.60 3.57
N ASN A 4 -11.43 -5.83 4.31
CA ASN A 4 -10.97 -5.09 5.48
C ASN A 4 -10.69 -5.96 6.72
N ASN A 5 -11.05 -7.24 6.69
CA ASN A 5 -10.83 -8.16 7.80
C ASN A 5 -9.54 -8.96 7.62
N ASN A 6 -9.14 -9.22 6.39
CA ASN A 6 -7.94 -9.99 6.05
C ASN A 6 -6.89 -9.06 5.44
N GLN A 7 -6.30 -8.20 6.27
CA GLN A 7 -5.17 -7.37 5.83
C GLN A 7 -3.93 -8.23 5.62
N ILE A 8 -3.10 -7.87 4.66
CA ILE A 8 -1.87 -8.57 4.32
C ILE A 8 -0.70 -7.61 4.25
N LEU A 9 0.50 -8.13 4.52
CA LEU A 9 1.76 -7.44 4.34
C LEU A 9 2.31 -7.76 2.95
N LEU A 10 2.65 -6.73 2.18
CA LEU A 10 3.37 -6.87 0.92
C LEU A 10 4.69 -6.11 1.01
N GLN A 11 5.74 -6.70 0.45
CA GLN A 11 7.02 -6.03 0.24
C GLN A 11 7.38 -6.13 -1.23
N GLY A 12 7.73 -5.01 -1.84
CA GLY A 12 8.01 -5.01 -3.27
C GLY A 12 8.67 -3.73 -3.76
N THR A 13 8.90 -3.71 -5.06
CA THR A 13 9.53 -2.59 -5.76
C THR A 13 8.48 -1.77 -6.49
N VAL A 14 8.47 -0.46 -6.26
CA VAL A 14 7.56 0.46 -6.95
C VAL A 14 7.92 0.49 -8.43
N THR A 15 6.93 0.23 -9.29
CA THR A 15 7.06 0.35 -10.74
C THR A 15 6.43 1.62 -11.27
N HIS A 16 5.37 2.10 -10.61
CA HIS A 16 4.70 3.34 -10.95
C HIS A 16 4.01 3.97 -9.74
N PHE A 17 4.00 5.30 -9.68
CA PHE A 17 3.28 6.07 -8.67
C PHE A 17 2.46 7.16 -9.37
N GLN A 18 1.15 7.07 -9.25
CA GLN A 18 0.20 7.96 -9.93
C GLN A 18 -0.44 8.88 -8.91
N TRP A 19 0.01 10.13 -8.85
CA TRP A 19 -0.59 11.15 -8.01
C TRP A 19 -1.73 11.87 -8.74
N THR A 20 -2.88 11.20 -8.85
CA THR A 20 -4.06 11.69 -9.58
C THR A 20 -5.30 11.74 -8.68
N ASN A 21 -6.35 12.42 -9.16
CA ASN A 21 -7.65 12.55 -8.49
C ASN A 21 -8.70 11.87 -9.40
N PRO A 22 -9.56 10.95 -8.93
CA PRO A 22 -10.03 10.77 -7.55
C PRO A 22 -9.16 9.90 -6.62
N HIS A 23 -8.22 9.11 -7.14
CA HIS A 23 -7.41 8.19 -6.34
C HIS A 23 -5.94 8.22 -6.77
N VAL A 24 -5.07 8.17 -5.78
CA VAL A 24 -3.64 7.91 -6.00
C VAL A 24 -3.41 6.41 -6.08
N TYR A 25 -2.52 5.97 -6.96
CA TYR A 25 -2.19 4.55 -7.15
C TYR A 25 -0.69 4.28 -7.04
N ILE A 26 -0.36 3.14 -6.46
CA ILE A 26 1.00 2.58 -6.44
C ILE A 26 0.97 1.24 -7.17
N GLU A 27 1.75 1.09 -8.23
CA GLU A 27 2.00 -0.21 -8.86
C GLU A 27 3.26 -0.84 -8.27
N LEU A 28 3.13 -2.05 -7.72
CA LEU A 28 4.17 -2.72 -6.96
C LEU A 28 4.47 -4.10 -7.57
N GLU A 29 5.75 -4.40 -7.82
CA GLU A 29 6.19 -5.76 -8.13
C GLU A 29 6.62 -6.47 -6.85
N VAL A 30 5.91 -7.55 -6.51
CA VAL A 30 6.13 -8.37 -5.31
C VAL A 30 6.71 -9.71 -5.75
N LYS A 31 7.82 -10.12 -5.15
CA LYS A 31 8.39 -11.46 -5.33
C LYS A 31 7.64 -12.44 -4.44
N GLU A 32 7.03 -13.44 -5.05
CA GLU A 32 6.32 -14.50 -4.37
C GLU A 32 7.28 -15.62 -3.92
N LYS A 33 6.81 -16.51 -3.05
CA LYS A 33 7.61 -17.62 -2.50
C LYS A 33 8.10 -18.61 -3.56
N ASP A 34 7.39 -18.71 -4.68
CA ASP A 34 7.71 -19.56 -5.82
C ASP A 34 8.66 -18.89 -6.83
N ALA A 35 9.30 -17.78 -6.43
CA ALA A 35 10.17 -16.93 -7.26
C ALA A 35 9.47 -16.26 -8.45
N THR A 36 8.13 -16.32 -8.53
CA THR A 36 7.38 -15.53 -9.51
C THR A 36 7.25 -14.07 -9.06
N VAL A 37 7.03 -13.16 -10.01
CA VAL A 37 6.77 -11.75 -9.74
C VAL A 37 5.31 -11.45 -10.02
N LYS A 38 4.62 -10.94 -9.01
CA LYS A 38 3.22 -10.53 -9.11
C LYS A 38 3.12 -9.01 -9.04
N ARG A 39 2.38 -8.43 -10.00
CA ARG A 39 2.10 -6.98 -10.04
C ARG A 39 0.85 -6.67 -9.25
N TRP A 40 0.97 -5.77 -8.28
CA TRP A 40 -0.10 -5.31 -7.42
C TRP A 40 -0.45 -3.85 -7.73
N THR A 41 -1.73 -3.59 -7.96
CA THR A 41 -2.27 -2.22 -8.02
C THR A 41 -2.83 -1.85 -6.65
N ILE A 42 -2.20 -0.88 -5.99
CA ILE A 42 -2.59 -0.42 -4.66
C ILE A 42 -3.29 0.93 -4.78
N GLU A 43 -4.58 0.94 -4.45
CA GLU A 43 -5.40 2.14 -4.37
C GLU A 43 -5.16 2.87 -3.05
N CYS A 44 -4.96 4.18 -3.14
CA CYS A 44 -4.85 5.09 -2.01
C CYS A 44 -6.03 6.07 -2.00
N ALA A 45 -6.11 6.87 -0.93
CA ALA A 45 -7.06 7.97 -0.86
C ALA A 45 -6.75 9.05 -1.92
N ASN A 46 -7.68 10.00 -2.07
CA ASN A 46 -7.45 11.15 -2.97
C ASN A 46 -6.27 12.01 -2.48
N PRO A 47 -5.63 12.80 -3.38
CA PRO A 47 -4.51 13.67 -3.05
C PRO A 47 -4.76 14.61 -1.87
N GLY A 48 -5.99 15.08 -1.68
CA GLY A 48 -6.36 15.98 -0.59
C GLY A 48 -6.29 15.31 0.78
N ILE A 49 -6.77 14.07 0.90
CA ILE A 49 -6.63 13.27 2.13
C ILE A 49 -5.16 12.97 2.39
N LEU A 50 -4.45 12.45 1.38
CA LEU A 50 -3.05 12.06 1.51
C LEU A 50 -2.14 13.23 1.91
N SER A 51 -2.34 14.40 1.31
CA SER A 51 -1.60 15.63 1.68
C SER A 51 -1.81 16.02 3.15
N ARG A 52 -3.02 15.85 3.69
CA ARG A 52 -3.33 16.16 5.10
C ARG A 52 -2.66 15.19 6.08
N VAL A 53 -2.38 13.96 5.65
CA VAL A 53 -1.64 12.97 6.43
C VAL A 53 -0.15 12.91 6.03
N GLY A 54 0.35 13.96 5.37
CA GLY A 54 1.78 14.22 5.17
C GLY A 54 2.39 13.67 3.88
N TRP A 55 1.61 13.01 3.01
CA TRP A 55 2.12 12.52 1.73
C TRP A 55 2.48 13.68 0.80
N LYS A 56 3.43 13.41 -0.10
CA LYS A 56 3.86 14.33 -1.15
C LYS A 56 3.81 13.61 -2.50
N PHE A 57 3.52 14.35 -3.56
CA PHE A 57 3.41 13.81 -4.93
C PHE A 57 4.69 13.13 -5.45
N ASN A 58 5.85 13.37 -4.82
CA ASN A 58 7.16 12.90 -5.24
C ASN A 58 7.87 12.01 -4.19
N MET A 59 7.14 11.51 -3.19
CA MET A 59 7.72 10.70 -2.10
C MET A 59 8.03 9.26 -2.51
N LEU A 60 7.42 8.77 -3.60
CA LEU A 60 7.68 7.45 -4.18
C LEU A 60 8.19 7.62 -5.60
N LYS A 61 9.19 6.82 -5.96
CA LYS A 61 9.79 6.75 -7.28
C LYS A 61 9.86 5.31 -7.73
N LYS A 62 9.93 5.13 -9.04
CA LYS A 62 10.21 3.82 -9.63
C LYS A 62 11.55 3.30 -9.09
N GLY A 63 11.57 2.06 -8.62
CA GLY A 63 12.74 1.41 -8.02
C GLY A 63 12.78 1.46 -6.50
N ASP A 64 11.94 2.27 -5.84
CA ASP A 64 11.88 2.29 -4.38
C ASP A 64 11.36 0.94 -3.85
N GLU A 65 12.02 0.41 -2.83
CA GLU A 65 11.53 -0.73 -2.07
C GLU A 65 10.67 -0.24 -0.92
N ILE A 66 9.44 -0.75 -0.84
CA ILE A 66 8.49 -0.39 0.20
C ILE A 66 7.86 -1.62 0.83
N THR A 67 7.43 -1.46 2.07
CA THR A 67 6.55 -2.41 2.75
C THR A 67 5.18 -1.77 2.93
N VAL A 68 4.10 -2.49 2.67
CA VAL A 68 2.74 -1.97 2.78
C VAL A 68 1.84 -2.95 3.52
N VAL A 69 0.97 -2.41 4.37
CA VAL A 69 -0.20 -3.12 4.88
C VAL A 69 -1.39 -2.73 4.02
N VAL A 70 -2.07 -3.74 3.46
CA VAL A 70 -3.17 -3.52 2.52
C VAL A 70 -4.37 -4.41 2.83
N SER A 71 -5.55 -3.97 2.40
CA SER A 71 -6.75 -4.82 2.30
C SER A 71 -6.90 -5.31 0.86
N PRO A 72 -6.69 -6.60 0.56
CA PRO A 72 -6.72 -7.13 -0.79
C PRO A 72 -8.15 -7.17 -1.36
N LEU A 73 -8.28 -7.28 -2.67
CA LEU A 73 -9.57 -7.55 -3.32
C LEU A 73 -10.09 -8.93 -2.90
N ARG A 74 -11.39 -9.01 -2.58
CA ARG A 74 -12.07 -10.27 -2.22
C ARG A 74 -12.06 -11.33 -3.32
N ASN A 75 -11.86 -10.92 -4.57
CA ASN A 75 -11.87 -11.82 -5.73
C ASN A 75 -10.49 -12.43 -6.05
N GLY A 76 -9.47 -12.19 -5.22
CA GLY A 76 -8.14 -12.76 -5.39
C GLY A 76 -7.25 -12.11 -6.48
N LYS A 77 -7.78 -11.12 -7.22
CA LYS A 77 -6.95 -10.31 -8.12
C LYS A 77 -5.93 -9.49 -7.31
N ALA A 78 -4.80 -9.19 -7.94
CA ALA A 78 -3.69 -8.42 -7.36
C ALA A 78 -4.01 -6.92 -7.25
N GLY A 79 -5.11 -6.59 -6.60
CA GLY A 79 -5.49 -5.22 -6.27
C GLY A 79 -5.75 -5.11 -4.78
N ALA A 80 -5.47 -3.95 -4.19
CA ALA A 80 -5.66 -3.74 -2.77
C ALA A 80 -5.89 -2.28 -2.41
N LEU A 81 -6.48 -2.03 -1.24
CA LEU A 81 -6.61 -0.72 -0.62
C LEU A 81 -5.49 -0.53 0.40
N LEU A 82 -4.74 0.57 0.30
CA LEU A 82 -3.69 0.88 1.26
C LEU A 82 -4.25 1.13 2.66
N LYS A 83 -3.55 0.62 3.67
CA LYS A 83 -3.72 1.01 5.08
C LYS A 83 -2.55 1.85 5.55
N GLN A 84 -1.35 1.30 5.41
CA GLN A 84 -0.10 1.92 5.85
C GLN A 84 1.03 1.55 4.87
N VAL A 85 1.98 2.45 4.68
CA VAL A 85 3.23 2.22 3.92
C VAL A 85 4.43 2.57 4.80
N LYS A 86 5.50 1.78 4.67
CA LYS A 86 6.84 2.07 5.16
C LYS A 86 7.74 2.27 3.95
N LEU A 87 8.34 3.45 3.85
CA LEU A 87 9.26 3.84 2.78
C LEU A 87 10.65 3.21 3.02
N SER A 88 11.51 3.30 2.01
CA SER A 88 12.89 2.79 2.06
C SER A 88 13.75 3.45 3.15
N ASP A 89 13.44 4.69 3.52
CA ASP A 89 14.09 5.41 4.63
C ASP A 89 13.53 5.08 6.01
N GLY A 90 12.55 4.17 6.08
CA GLY A 90 11.88 3.75 7.32
C GLY A 90 10.69 4.63 7.72
N THR A 91 10.42 5.73 7.02
CA THR A 91 9.26 6.60 7.27
C THR A 91 7.97 5.82 7.07
N LYS A 92 7.04 5.92 8.04
CA LYS A 92 5.71 5.30 7.97
C LYS A 92 4.64 6.34 7.68
N MET A 93 3.75 6.02 6.75
CA MET A 93 2.66 6.90 6.33
C MET A 93 1.35 6.12 6.29
N GLU A 94 0.27 6.77 6.73
CA GLU A 94 -1.08 6.21 6.70
C GLU A 94 -1.81 6.61 5.42
N ASN A 95 -2.78 5.81 4.97
CA ASN A 95 -3.68 6.18 3.88
C ASN A 95 -4.68 7.29 4.30
N GLY A 96 -5.02 7.31 5.60
CA GLY A 96 -5.98 8.25 6.17
C GLY A 96 -7.43 8.03 5.70
N GLY A 97 -8.32 8.92 6.17
CA GLY A 97 -9.72 8.95 5.73
C GLY A 97 -10.48 7.63 5.96
N PRO A 98 -11.42 7.26 5.06
CA PRO A 98 -12.34 6.14 5.26
C PRO A 98 -11.70 4.75 5.09
N ALA A 99 -10.41 4.67 4.73
CA ALA A 99 -9.73 3.39 4.60
C ALA A 99 -9.62 2.67 5.96
N GLY A 100 -9.64 3.40 7.07
CA GLY A 100 -9.43 2.83 8.40
C GLY A 100 -7.98 2.38 8.64
N PRO A 101 -7.64 2.04 9.89
CA PRO A 101 -6.27 1.79 10.29
C PRO A 101 -5.73 0.43 9.82
N PRO A 102 -4.40 0.23 9.84
CA PRO A 102 -3.82 -1.10 9.83
C PRO A 102 -4.30 -1.91 11.04
N LYS A 103 -4.55 -3.20 10.84
CA LYS A 103 -4.88 -4.20 11.87
C LYS A 103 -3.75 -5.19 12.11
N ILE A 104 -2.71 -5.13 11.28
CA ILE A 104 -1.49 -5.92 11.42
C ILE A 104 -0.28 -4.98 11.47
N SER A 105 0.78 -5.41 12.13
CA SER A 105 2.05 -4.73 12.20
C SER A 105 2.73 -4.67 10.83
N ILE A 106 3.19 -3.48 10.43
CA ILE A 106 3.99 -3.32 9.21
C ILE A 106 5.40 -3.90 9.32
N GLU A 107 5.85 -4.24 10.54
CA GLU A 107 7.16 -4.85 10.75
C GLU A 107 7.09 -6.38 10.71
N THR A 108 6.06 -6.96 11.32
CA THR A 108 5.98 -8.43 11.52
C THR A 108 4.84 -9.09 10.75
N GLY A 109 3.84 -8.33 10.29
CA GLY A 109 2.61 -8.85 9.70
C GLY A 109 1.65 -9.49 10.70
N GLU A 110 1.96 -9.44 12.00
CA GLU A 110 1.13 -9.99 13.08
C GLU A 110 0.00 -9.04 13.46
N THR A 111 -1.12 -9.57 13.95
CA THR A 111 -2.26 -8.78 14.41
C THR A 111 -1.85 -7.80 15.51
N LEU A 112 -2.35 -6.56 15.41
CA LEU A 112 -2.21 -5.55 16.46
C LEU A 112 -3.29 -5.80 17.53
N GLU A 113 -2.88 -5.89 18.80
CA GLU A 113 -3.77 -5.99 19.97
C GLU A 113 -4.55 -4.68 20.23
#